data_AF-A0A9D5SKU7-F1
#
_entry.id   AF-A0A9D5SKU7-F1
#
_cell.length_a   1.000
_cell.length_b   1.000
_cell.length_c   1.000
_cell.angle_alpha   90.00
_cell.angle_beta   90.00
_cell.angle_gamma   90.00
#
_symmetry.space_group_name_H-M   'P 1'
#
loop_
_entity.id
_entity.type
_entity.pdbx_description
1 polymer ?
#
loop_
_entity_poly.entity_id
_entity_poly.type
_entity_poly.pdbx_seq_one_letter_code
_entity_poly.pdbx_strand_id
1 'polypeptide(L)' 'MLEYSNTLSAKEYCELRSAVAWQPIIEEQAQSGLKGSDFMIACRDDDNIVGCARIFWDKGYIAYLADVMVKPEYQKQ' A
#
# COMPACT_ATOMS: atom_id res chain seq x y z
N MET A 1 -4.66 -12.06 13.30
CA MET A 1 -4.82 -12.91 12.09
C MET A 1 -4.72 -11.99 10.88
N LEU A 2 -4.07 -12.41 9.78
CA LEU A 2 -3.93 -11.52 8.62
C LEU A 2 -5.24 -11.39 7.84
N GLU A 3 -5.70 -10.15 7.67
CA GLU A 3 -6.89 -9.77 6.91
C GLU A 3 -6.53 -8.89 5.71
N TYR A 4 -7.23 -9.08 4.61
CA TYR A 4 -6.96 -8.37 3.35
C TYR A 4 -8.18 -7.55 2.91
N SER A 5 -7.94 -6.29 2.54
CA SER A 5 -8.99 -5.41 2.00
C SER A 5 -8.50 -4.58 0.83
N ASN A 6 -9.43 -4.13 -0.03
CA ASN A 6 -9.12 -3.28 -1.17
C ASN A 6 -9.12 -1.78 -0.82
N THR A 7 -8.94 -1.46 0.46
CA THR A 7 -9.01 -0.09 0.99
C THR A 7 -7.77 0.22 1.79
N LEU A 8 -7.10 1.32 1.43
CA LEU A 8 -5.92 1.83 2.11
C LEU A 8 -6.10 3.34 2.31
N SER A 9 -5.94 3.81 3.55
CA SER A 9 -5.94 5.25 3.84
C SER A 9 -4.59 5.88 3.53
N ALA A 10 -4.57 7.19 3.27
CA ALA A 10 -3.34 7.94 3.06
C ALA A 10 -2.40 7.87 4.27
N LYS A 11 -2.95 7.90 5.48
CA LYS A 11 -2.19 7.72 6.74
C LYS A 11 -1.51 6.35 6.82
N GLU A 12 -2.24 5.27 6.56
CA GLU A 12 -1.67 3.92 6.55
C GLU A 12 -0.60 3.76 5.46
N TYR A 13 -0.81 4.35 4.28
CA TYR A 13 0.19 4.32 3.22
C TYR A 13 1.47 5.08 3.61
N CYS A 14 1.36 6.27 4.21
CA CYS A 14 2.51 7.00 4.74
C CYS A 14 3.22 6.23 5.85
N GLU A 15 2.46 5.59 6.75
CA GLU A 15 3.01 4.72 7.80
C GLU A 15 3.85 3.58 7.21
N LEU A 16 3.33 2.88 6.20
CA LEU A 16 4.06 1.81 5.51
C LEU A 16 5.34 2.33 4.84
N ARG A 17 5.28 3.48 4.15
CA ARG A 17 6.47 4.10 3.54
C ARG A 17 7.55 4.35 4.57
N SER A 18 7.19 4.91 5.73
CA SER A 18 8.13 5.13 6.83
C SER A 18 8.69 3.81 7.36
N ALA A 19 7.86 2.78 7.53
CA ALA A 19 8.29 1.47 8.04
C ALA A 19 9.32 0.79 7.12
N VAL A 20 9.25 0.99 5.81
CA VAL A 20 10.22 0.45 4.83
C VAL A 20 11.33 1.44 4.46
N ALA A 21 11.51 2.51 5.23
CA ALA A 21 12.51 3.56 5.02
C ALA A 21 12.45 4.25 3.64
N TRP A 22 11.26 4.33 3.04
CA TRP A 22 11.03 5.13 1.84
C TRP A 22 10.90 6.60 2.18
N GLN A 23 11.19 7.47 1.21
CA GLN A 23 11.07 8.92 1.41
C GLN A 23 9.63 9.29 1.81
N PRO A 24 9.48 10.13 2.86
CA PRO A 24 8.17 10.57 3.31
C PRO A 24 7.53 11.48 2.27
N ILE A 25 6.21 11.45 2.23
CA ILE A 25 5.39 12.34 1.42
C ILE A 25 4.29 12.92 2.32
N ILE A 26 3.73 14.06 1.92
CA ILE A 26 2.57 14.63 2.62
C ILE A 26 1.31 13.82 2.31
N GLU A 27 0.35 13.85 3.22
CA GLU A 27 -0.86 13.03 3.14
C GLU A 27 -1.70 13.33 1.88
N GLU A 28 -1.71 14.59 1.43
CA GLU A 28 -2.41 15.00 0.20
C GLU A 28 -1.82 14.34 -1.06
N GLN A 29 -0.49 14.14 -1.09
CA GLN A 29 0.18 13.42 -2.18
C GLN A 29 -0.16 11.93 -2.14
N ALA A 30 -0.13 11.33 -0.94
CA ALA A 30 -0.54 9.94 -0.75
C ALA A 30 -1.99 9.72 -1.20
N GLN A 31 -2.92 10.57 -0.74
CA GLN A 31 -4.34 10.50 -1.09
C GLN A 31 -4.56 10.59 -2.60
N SER A 32 -3.86 11.52 -3.26
CA SER A 32 -3.94 11.68 -4.72
C SER A 32 -3.41 10.44 -5.45
N GLY A 33 -2.29 9.88 -5.01
CA GLY A 33 -1.71 8.66 -5.58
C GLY A 33 -2.61 7.44 -5.40
N LEU A 34 -3.19 7.27 -4.22
CA LEU A 34 -4.13 6.18 -3.93
C LEU A 34 -5.36 6.29 -4.81
N LYS A 35 -5.96 7.48 -4.93
CA LYS A 35 -7.13 7.72 -5.81
C LYS A 35 -6.84 7.41 -7.29
N GLY A 36 -5.60 7.59 -7.74
CA GLY A 36 -5.17 7.30 -9.11
C GLY A 36 -4.77 5.84 -9.36
N SER A 37 -4.86 4.94 -8.37
CA SER A 37 -4.52 3.53 -8.55
C SER A 37 -5.71 2.75 -9.10
N ASP A 38 -5.44 1.78 -9.97
CA ASP A 38 -6.50 0.94 -10.55
C ASP A 38 -6.95 -0.14 -9.57
N PHE A 39 -6.00 -0.71 -8.83
CA PHE A 39 -6.28 -1.60 -7.72
C PHE A 39 -5.29 -1.36 -6.59
N MET A 40 -5.73 -1.68 -5.37
CA MET A 40 -4.88 -1.71 -4.19
C MET A 40 -5.33 -2.82 -3.26
N ILE A 41 -4.39 -3.35 -2.51
CA ILE A 41 -4.63 -4.31 -1.45
C ILE A 41 -3.88 -3.85 -0.20
N ALA A 42 -4.56 -3.92 0.93
CA ALA A 42 -4.02 -3.68 2.26
C ALA A 42 -4.09 -4.99 3.05
N CYS A 43 -3.00 -5.32 3.75
CA CYS A 43 -2.92 -6.43 4.68
C CYS A 43 -2.87 -5.85 6.10
N ARG A 44 -3.76 -6.30 6.98
CA ARG A 44 -3.80 -5.90 8.39
C ARG A 44 -3.65 -7.11 9.30
N ASP A 45 -2.98 -6.92 10.43
CA ASP A 45 -3.05 -7.85 11.56
C ASP A 45 -3.88 -7.15 12.65
N ASP A 46 -5.10 -7.66 12.84
CA ASP A 46 -6.20 -6.95 13.50
C ASP A 46 -6.46 -5.59 12.82
N ASP A 47 -6.35 -4.47 13.55
CA ASP A 47 -6.55 -3.12 12.99
C ASP A 47 -5.24 -2.48 12.48
N ASN A 48 -4.10 -3.15 12.61
CA ASN A 48 -2.79 -2.58 12.27
C ASN A 48 -2.43 -2.88 10.82
N ILE A 49 -2.14 -1.85 10.02
CA ILE A 49 -1.60 -2.06 8.67
C ILE A 49 -0.22 -2.71 8.75
N VAL A 50 -0.02 -3.82 8.03
CA VAL A 50 1.26 -4.56 8.02
C VAL A 50 1.86 -4.68 6.63
N GLY A 51 1.07 -4.45 5.58
CA GLY A 51 1.58 -4.35 4.21
C GLY A 51 0.55 -3.84 3.21
N CYS A 52 1.02 -3.48 2.03
CA CYS A 52 0.17 -3.14 0.89
C CYS A 52 0.84 -3.44 -0.45
N ALA A 53 0.03 -3.45 -1.50
CA ALA A 53 0.49 -3.35 -2.89
C ALA A 53 -0.54 -2.60 -3.74
N ARG A 54 -0.09 -2.02 -4.85
CA ARG A 54 -0.91 -1.24 -5.78
C ARG A 54 -0.69 -1.69 -7.21
N ILE A 55 -1.69 -1.52 -8.06
CA ILE A 55 -1.61 -1.82 -9.50
C ILE A 55 -2.02 -0.58 -10.30
N PHE A 56 -1.26 -0.30 -11.35
CA PHE A 56 -1.63 0.60 -12.44
C PHE A 56 -1.83 -0.21 -13.72
N TRP A 57 -2.93 -0.03 -14.41
CA TRP A 57 -3.35 -0.88 -15.53
C TRP A 57 -3.89 -0.04 -16.68
N ASP A 58 -3.43 -0.33 -17.90
CA ASP A 58 -3.88 0.31 -19.14
C ASP A 58 -5.30 -0.10 -19.59
N LYS A 59 -5.98 -0.96 -18.83
CA LYS A 59 -7.29 -1.58 -19.17
C LYS A 59 -7.26 -2.49 -20.40
N GLY A 60 -6.07 -2.81 -20.89
CA GLY A 60 -5.82 -3.71 -22.01
C GLY A 60 -4.96 -4.87 -21.54
N TYR A 61 -3.67 -4.82 -21.83
CA TYR A 61 -2.77 -5.96 -21.73
C TYR A 61 -1.57 -5.76 -20.81
N ILE A 62 -1.32 -4.54 -20.29
CA ILE A 62 -0.17 -4.29 -19.41
C ILE A 62 -0.58 -3.65 -18.08
N ALA A 63 -0.15 -4.30 -17.00
CA ALA A 63 -0.31 -3.81 -15.64
C ALA A 63 1.05 -3.75 -14.94
N TYR A 64 1.24 -2.72 -14.12
CA TYR A 64 2.42 -2.54 -13.28
C TYR A 64 2.05 -2.76 -11.82
N LEU A 65 2.73 -3.72 -11.19
CA LEU A 65 2.74 -3.86 -9.74
C LEU A 65 3.66 -2.79 -9.15
N ALA A 66 3.11 -1.98 -8.25
CA ALA A 66 3.80 -0.87 -7.62
C ALA A 66 3.62 -0.91 -6.10
N ASP A 67 4.52 -0.21 -5.39
CA ASP A 67 4.40 0.07 -3.96
C ASP A 67 4.13 -1.15 -3.08
N VAL A 68 4.85 -2.24 -3.36
CA VAL A 68 4.84 -3.46 -2.53
C VAL A 68 5.64 -3.17 -1.27
N MET A 69 4.93 -2.97 -0.17
CA MET A 69 5.51 -2.64 1.13
C MET A 69 5.01 -3.64 2.18
N VAL A 70 5.93 -4.16 2.99
CA VAL A 70 5.62 -5.03 4.13
C VAL A 70 6.47 -4.55 5.29
N LYS A 71 5.86 -4.34 6.46
CA LYS A 71 6.58 -3.94 7.68
C LYS A 71 7.71 -4.95 7.99
N PRO A 72 8.90 -4.50 8.42
CA PRO A 72 10.07 -5.37 8.60
C PRO A 72 9.81 -6.63 9.43
N GLU A 73 9.04 -6.52 10.50
CA GLU A 73 8.66 -7.61 11.39
C GLU A 73 7.67 -8.63 10.77
N TYR A 74 7.06 -8.28 9.64
CA TYR A 74 6.19 -9.15 8.84
C TYR A 74 6.85 -9.73 7.58
N GLN A 75 8.14 -9.47 7.35
CA GLN A 75 8.86 -9.99 6.18
C GLN A 75 9.41 -11.40 6.42
N LYS A 76 9.60 -12.17 5.32
CA LYS A 76 10.22 -13.50 5.32
C LYS A 76 9.47 -14.56 6.16
N GLN A 77 8.16 -14.44 6.20
CA GLN A 77 7.25 -15.49 6.67
C GLN A 77 6.90 -16.43 5.51
#